data_AF-A0A6M0BVX8-F1
#
_entry.id   AF-A0A6M0BVX8-F1
#
_cell.length_a   1.000
_cell.length_b   1.000
_cell.length_c   1.000
_cell.angle_alpha   90.00
_cell.angle_beta   90.00
_cell.angle_gamma   90.00
#
_symmetry.space_group_name_H-M   'P 1'
#
loop_
_entity.id
_entity.type
_entity.pdbx_description
1 polymer ?
#
loop_
_entity_poly.entity_id
_entity_poly.type
_entity_poly.pdbx_seq_one_letter_code
_entity_poly.pdbx_strand_id
1 'polypeptide(L)'
;MYSPSPKYDLTNEKIWINKNCYFTGVSQKIWEFKIGSYQVLDKWLKDRKKANRELSDEEINQYQKIIFALRETRKLMTKIDQIIPNFHLR
;
A
#
# COMPACT_ATOMS: atom_id res chain seq x y z
N MET A 1 9.62 -16.58 11.39
CA MET A 1 10.06 -15.27 11.93
C MET A 1 9.88 -14.18 10.89
N TYR A 2 9.01 -13.21 11.15
CA TYR A 2 8.70 -12.10 10.24
C TYR A 2 9.75 -10.98 10.33
N SER A 3 10.11 -10.37 9.19
CA SER A 3 11.06 -9.22 9.09
C SER A 3 10.59 -8.03 9.95
N PRO A 4 11.49 -7.21 10.55
CA PRO A 4 11.13 -6.09 11.43
C PRO A 4 10.12 -5.12 10.82
N SER A 5 10.24 -4.84 9.51
CA SER A 5 9.28 -4.05 8.72
C SER A 5 9.09 -4.70 7.34
N PRO A 6 7.94 -4.49 6.69
CA PRO A 6 7.77 -4.87 5.30
C PRO A 6 8.80 -4.15 4.43
N LYS A 7 9.28 -4.82 3.38
CA LYS A 7 10.28 -4.27 2.46
C LYS A 7 9.70 -4.21 1.05
N TYR A 8 9.81 -3.04 0.43
CA TYR A 8 9.43 -2.88 -0.96
C TYR A 8 10.64 -3.10 -1.87
N ASP A 9 10.48 -3.98 -2.84
CA ASP A 9 11.40 -4.24 -3.93
C ASP A 9 10.93 -3.42 -5.14
N LEU A 10 11.67 -2.35 -5.42
CA LEU A 10 11.37 -1.45 -6.52
C LEU A 10 11.54 -2.12 -7.89
N THR A 11 12.54 -3.00 -8.04
CA THR A 11 12.88 -3.63 -9.31
C THR A 11 11.80 -4.61 -9.76
N ASN A 12 11.20 -5.35 -8.81
CA ASN A 12 10.20 -6.37 -9.11
C ASN A 12 8.77 -5.96 -8.73
N GLU A 13 8.57 -4.73 -8.22
CA GLU A 13 7.29 -4.25 -7.68
C GLU A 13 6.67 -5.19 -6.63
N LYS A 14 7.50 -5.63 -5.67
CA LYS A 14 7.11 -6.59 -4.63
C LYS A 14 7.10 -5.98 -3.24
N ILE A 15 6.09 -6.32 -2.44
CA ILE A 15 6.07 -6.00 -1.00
C ILE A 15 6.33 -7.29 -0.23
N TRP A 16 7.53 -7.42 0.31
CA TRP A 16 7.93 -8.54 1.15
C TRP A 16 7.38 -8.37 2.57
N ILE A 17 6.54 -9.31 3.02
CA ILE A 17 6.05 -9.37 4.40
C ILE A 17 6.95 -10.24 5.29
N ASN A 18 7.59 -11.25 4.71
CA ASN A 18 8.63 -12.06 5.35
C ASN A 18 9.61 -12.59 4.27
N LYS A 19 10.47 -13.55 4.61
CA LYS A 19 11.48 -14.08 3.68
C LYS A 19 10.89 -14.87 2.50
N ASN A 20 9.68 -15.41 2.64
CA ASN A 20 9.09 -16.36 1.70
C ASN A 20 7.81 -15.82 1.04
N CYS A 21 7.13 -14.87 1.69
CA CYS A 21 5.85 -14.35 1.25
C CYS A 21 5.96 -12.87 0.86
N TYR A 22 5.35 -12.54 -0.28
CA TYR A 22 5.34 -11.20 -0.83
C TYR A 22 4.06 -10.95 -1.64
N PHE A 23 3.67 -9.68 -1.76
CA PHE A 23 2.67 -9.23 -2.73
C PHE A 23 3.37 -8.72 -3.98
N THR A 24 2.77 -8.90 -5.15
CA THR A 24 3.31 -8.48 -6.46
C THR A 24 2.40 -7.49 -7.16
N GLY A 25 2.91 -6.76 -8.15
CA GLY A 25 2.11 -5.89 -9.01
C GLY A 25 1.57 -4.66 -8.26
N VAL A 26 2.29 -4.23 -7.23
CA VAL A 26 2.03 -3.01 -6.49
C VAL A 26 3.07 -2.00 -6.90
N SER A 27 2.72 -1.06 -7.78
CA SER A 27 3.67 -0.05 -8.22
C SER A 27 4.14 0.85 -7.08
N GLN A 28 5.30 1.47 -7.25
CA GLN A 28 5.91 2.34 -6.24
C GLN A 28 4.95 3.46 -5.81
N LYS A 29 4.25 4.04 -6.78
CA LYS A 29 3.21 5.07 -6.60
C LYS A 29 2.06 4.67 -5.67
N ILE A 30 1.76 3.38 -5.58
CA ILE A 30 0.72 2.83 -4.69
C ILE A 30 1.34 2.44 -3.34
N TRP A 31 2.55 1.87 -3.36
CA TRP A 31 3.31 1.59 -2.14
C TRP A 31 3.52 2.85 -1.29
N GLU A 32 3.96 3.93 -1.91
CA GLU A 32 4.26 5.21 -1.29
C GLU A 32 3.02 6.08 -1.03
N PHE A 33 1.81 5.58 -1.31
CA PHE A 33 0.59 6.35 -1.11
C PHE A 33 0.39 6.68 0.38
N LYS A 34 0.23 7.98 0.66
CA LYS A 34 0.08 8.50 2.03
C LYS A 34 -1.28 9.16 2.24
N ILE A 35 -1.81 9.00 3.44
CA ILE A 35 -2.94 9.77 3.97
C ILE A 35 -2.44 10.43 5.26
N GLY A 36 -2.33 11.76 5.24
CA GLY A 36 -1.59 12.50 6.26
C GLY A 36 -0.11 12.09 6.28
N SER A 37 0.45 11.84 7.47
CA SER A 37 1.84 11.39 7.65
C SER A 37 2.03 9.88 7.46
N TYR A 38 0.95 9.11 7.28
CA TYR A 38 1.00 7.66 7.24
C TYR A 38 1.03 7.12 5.81
N GLN A 39 2.01 6.28 5.52
CA GLN A 39 2.00 5.41 4.34
C GLN A 39 1.07 4.23 4.60
N VAL A 40 -0.03 4.14 3.83
CA VAL A 40 -1.18 3.30 4.16
C VAL A 40 -0.81 1.82 4.21
N LEU A 41 -0.13 1.33 3.17
CA LEU A 41 0.22 -0.09 3.02
C LEU A 41 1.28 -0.57 4.02
N ASP A 42 2.25 0.28 4.36
CA ASP A 42 3.26 -0.02 5.37
C ASP A 42 2.66 0.00 6.78
N LYS A 43 1.88 1.04 7.10
CA LYS A 43 1.22 1.18 8.40
C LYS A 43 0.31 -0.01 8.69
N TRP A 44 -0.51 -0.43 7.73
CA TRP A 44 -1.45 -1.53 7.93
C TRP A 44 -0.73 -2.83 8.35
N LEU A 45 0.35 -3.19 7.66
CA LEU A 45 1.15 -4.39 7.98
C LEU A 45 1.83 -4.26 9.36
N LYS A 46 2.38 -3.08 9.68
CA LYS A 46 2.99 -2.82 10.98
C LYS A 46 1.98 -2.91 12.12
N ASP A 47 0.77 -2.41 11.94
CA ASP A 47 -0.27 -2.41 12.97
C ASP A 47 -0.75 -3.85 13.27
N ARG A 48 -0.92 -4.70 12.24
CA ARG A 48 -1.26 -6.13 12.46
C ARG A 48 -0.15 -6.87 13.20
N LYS A 49 1.10 -6.61 12.83
CA LYS A 49 2.26 -7.17 13.53
C LYS A 49 2.34 -6.71 14.99
N LYS A 50 2.12 -5.42 15.26
CA LYS A 50 2.10 -4.87 16.63
C LYS A 50 0.99 -5.48 17.49
N ALA A 51 -0.15 -5.78 16.89
CA ALA A 51 -1.26 -6.48 17.55
C ALA A 51 -1.03 -7.99 17.69
N ASN A 52 0.14 -8.50 17.30
CA ASN A 52 0.48 -9.93 17.26
C ASN A 52 -0.54 -10.78 16.48
N ARG A 53 -1.15 -10.19 15.43
CA ARG A 53 -2.09 -10.87 14.53
C ARG A 53 -1.32 -11.51 13.39
N GLU A 54 -1.67 -12.76 13.08
CA GLU A 54 -1.20 -13.41 11.88
C GLU A 54 -1.94 -12.89 10.64
N LEU A 55 -1.27 -12.92 9.50
CA LEU A 55 -1.89 -12.62 8.21
C LEU A 55 -2.61 -13.87 7.71
N SER A 56 -3.81 -14.12 8.25
CA SER A 56 -4.72 -15.14 7.73
C SER A 56 -5.15 -14.82 6.30
N ASP A 57 -5.81 -15.77 5.63
CA ASP A 57 -6.35 -15.54 4.29
C ASP A 57 -7.32 -14.36 4.24
N GLU A 58 -8.08 -14.13 5.30
CA GLU A 58 -8.96 -12.97 5.42
C GLU A 58 -8.18 -11.64 5.49
N GLU A 59 -7.10 -11.60 6.27
CA GLU A 59 -6.22 -10.44 6.36
C GLU A 59 -5.50 -10.17 5.03
N ILE A 60 -5.06 -11.22 4.34
CA ILE A 60 -4.46 -11.13 3.01
C ILE A 60 -5.46 -10.56 2.01
N ASN A 61 -6.69 -11.10 1.98
CA ASN A 61 -7.76 -10.60 1.13
C ASN A 61 -8.10 -9.13 1.45
N GLN A 62 -8.13 -8.76 2.73
CA GLN A 62 -8.37 -7.38 3.14
C GLN A 62 -7.24 -6.45 2.67
N TYR A 63 -5.98 -6.89 2.78
CA TYR A 63 -4.84 -6.12 2.29
C TYR A 63 -4.89 -5.91 0.77
N GLN A 64 -5.26 -6.94 0.01
CA GLN A 64 -5.46 -6.84 -1.44
C GLN A 64 -6.59 -5.87 -1.81
N LYS A 65 -7.71 -5.89 -1.08
CA LYS A 65 -8.80 -4.92 -1.26
C LYS A 65 -8.32 -3.48 -1.01
N ILE A 66 -7.47 -3.26 -0.01
CA ILE A 66 -6.87 -1.94 0.27
C ILE A 66 -5.97 -1.52 -0.89
N ILE A 67 -5.10 -2.40 -1.40
CA ILE A 67 -4.26 -2.11 -2.57
C ILE A 67 -5.13 -1.71 -3.77
N PHE A 68 -6.22 -2.44 -4.02
CA PHE A 68 -7.14 -2.15 -5.11
C PHE A 68 -7.83 -0.80 -4.93
N ALA A 69 -8.33 -0.51 -3.72
CA ALA A 69 -8.94 0.78 -3.41
C ALA A 69 -7.97 1.94 -3.66
N LEU A 70 -6.71 1.84 -3.20
CA LEU A 70 -5.69 2.87 -3.43
C LEU A 70 -5.39 3.06 -4.93
N ARG A 71 -5.41 1.99 -5.71
CA ARG A 71 -5.24 2.07 -7.18
C ARG A 71 -6.38 2.86 -7.82
N GLU A 72 -7.62 2.56 -7.47
CA GLU A 72 -8.78 3.26 -8.02
C GLU A 72 -8.85 4.71 -7.55
N THR A 73 -8.55 4.98 -6.27
CA THR A 73 -8.42 6.35 -5.74
C THR A 73 -7.39 7.14 -6.54
N ARG A 74 -6.19 6.59 -6.75
CA ARG A 74 -5.15 7.28 -7.52
C ARG A 74 -5.57 7.54 -8.97
N LYS A 75 -6.21 6.57 -9.63
CA LYS A 75 -6.75 6.77 -10.99
C LYS A 75 -7.76 7.91 -11.03
N LEU A 76 -8.66 7.98 -10.04
CA LEU A 76 -9.64 9.07 -9.94
C LEU A 76 -8.97 10.42 -9.69
N MET A 77 -8.00 10.49 -8.77
CA MET A 77 -7.23 11.71 -8.53
C MET A 77 -6.56 12.21 -9.81
N THR A 78 -5.90 11.33 -10.57
CA THR A 78 -5.29 11.72 -11.84
C THR A 78 -6.31 12.23 -12.87
N LYS A 79 -7.51 11.63 -12.93
CA LYS A 79 -8.59 12.14 -13.80
C LYS A 79 -9.07 13.51 -13.35
N ILE A 80 -9.19 13.76 -12.05
CA ILE A 80 -9.58 15.06 -11.51
C ILE A 80 -8.51 16.11 -11.87
N ASP A 81 -7.23 15.79 -11.65
CA ASP A 81 -6.10 16.69 -11.98
C ASP A 81 -6.08 17.05 -13.48
N GLN A 82 -6.46 16.12 -14.36
CA GLN A 82 -6.57 16.36 -15.80
C GLN A 82 -7.74 17.29 -16.17
N ILE A 83 -8.86 17.21 -15.45
CA ILE A 83 -10.03 18.05 -15.68
C ILE A 83 -9.83 19.45 -15.09
N ILE A 84 -9.11 19.54 -13.96
CA ILE A 84 -8.87 20.78 -13.21
C ILE A 84 -7.36 20.99 -13.06
N PRO A 85 -6.64 21.34 -14.15
CA PRO A 85 -5.18 21.41 -14.15
C PRO A 85 -4.61 22.50 -13.23
N ASN A 86 -5.43 23.52 -12.89
CA ASN A 86 -5.04 24.66 -12.08
C ASN A 86 -5.85 24.74 -10.77
N PHE A 87 -6.01 23.61 -10.08
CA PHE A 87 -6.55 23.64 -8.71
C PHE A 87 -5.47 24.16 -7.75
N HIS A 88 -5.31 25.49 -7.70
CA HIS A 88 -4.39 26.12 -6.76
C HIS A 88 -4.93 25.97 -5.34
N LEU A 89 -4.31 25.10 -4.54
CA LEU A 89 -4.29 25.28 -3.09
C LEU A 89 -3.32 26.43 -2.82
N ARG A 90 -3.87 27.59 -2.43
CA ARG A 90 -3.09 28.77 -2.00
C ARG A 90 -2.15 28.43 -0.86
#